data_AF-A0A952A0Q0-F1
#
_entry.id   AF-A0A952A0Q0-F1
#
_cell.length_a   1.000
_cell.length_b   1.000
_cell.length_c   1.000
_cell.angle_alpha   90.00
_cell.angle_beta   90.00
_cell.angle_gamma   90.00
#
_symmetry.space_group_name_H-M   'P 1'
#
loop_
_entity.id
_entity.type
_entity.pdbx_description
1 polymer ?
#
loop_
_entity_poly.entity_id
_entity_poly.type
_entity_poly.pdbx_seq_one_letter_code
_entity_poly.pdbx_strand_id
1 'polypeptide(L)'
;MDDQQTPPTSEPELRERPVAKRFRIKHLYLPLVALLIAGSFSLGFLFGSNYPKVLGRQTVKANLPIVPPDPFPDQPLRKYSIQNLQSYPFQVSEITLEKVLEKRPEFTAYLFSYKTLGKKMTGQMNIPNQAAEKELPVIVMIRGYVDVEEYHTGMGTAPVAAEFAKAGYVTVAPDFLGFGGSDPAGPGWEERFEKPVNVIELIKSIRLHNQLVFKDTTFKINPQQMGLWAHSNGGQISLSTLEALGESIPLAVWAPVTAPFPYSVLFYSDEMEDGGAAMRATVAGFESIYNVQEYSLTQYIDRLMGPIQLHQGTADEEVPKKWSDEFIKKIKQENERRVLAQEELTKKLAQAEAERKAAIAATASSLPSPILVAAASPSASPLAVGTPATSAGTLAIGSTSAASGAAIASGSTSLILADTQPSAGNLSDVSTSMKVENIFLKPIELNYFVYQGGNHFIRPGWEEAVARDLKFFDQYVRSR
;
A
#
# COMPACT_ATOMS: atom_id res chain seq x y z
N MET A 1 -17.14 65.25 56.29
CA MET A 1 -16.15 65.90 55.41
C MET A 1 -15.65 64.84 54.47
N ASP A 2 -15.70 65.16 53.17
CA ASP A 2 -15.29 64.39 51.99
C ASP A 2 -16.13 63.13 51.71
N ASP A 3 -17.18 63.14 50.87
CA ASP A 3 -17.41 63.69 49.52
C ASP A 3 -17.08 62.67 48.41
N GLN A 4 -18.00 62.65 47.42
CA GLN A 4 -18.03 61.88 46.17
C GLN A 4 -18.52 60.42 46.21
N GLN A 5 -19.26 59.90 45.23
CA GLN A 5 -20.26 60.38 44.26
C GLN A 5 -20.65 59.12 43.48
N THR A 6 -21.92 58.71 43.48
CA THR A 6 -22.43 57.72 42.51
C THR A 6 -23.58 58.36 41.74
N PRO A 7 -23.53 58.45 40.39
CA PRO A 7 -24.65 58.92 39.61
C PRO A 7 -25.54 57.75 39.12
N PRO A 8 -26.82 58.01 38.80
CA PRO A 8 -27.78 56.99 38.39
C PRO A 8 -27.95 56.86 36.86
N THR A 9 -28.42 55.67 36.46
CA THR A 9 -29.24 55.30 35.30
C THR A 9 -29.47 56.30 34.16
N SER A 10 -29.11 55.88 32.94
CA SER A 10 -29.81 56.28 31.70
C SER A 10 -29.80 55.14 30.67
N GLU A 11 -30.99 54.74 30.23
CA GLU A 11 -31.21 53.90 29.05
C GLU A 11 -30.91 54.70 27.77
N PRO A 12 -30.30 54.09 26.73
CA PRO A 12 -30.24 54.71 25.42
C PRO A 12 -31.44 54.30 24.55
N GLU A 13 -32.13 55.34 24.10
CA GLU A 13 -33.21 55.37 23.10
C GLU A 13 -32.76 54.75 21.76
N LEU A 14 -33.51 53.75 21.27
CA LEU A 14 -33.33 53.11 19.96
C LEU A 14 -33.71 54.09 18.83
N ARG A 15 -32.70 54.63 18.13
CA ARG A 15 -32.92 55.37 16.86
C ARG A 15 -33.12 54.39 15.70
N GLU A 16 -34.33 54.39 15.13
CA GLU A 16 -34.63 53.71 13.86
C GLU A 16 -33.80 54.28 12.70
N ARG A 17 -33.18 53.40 11.90
CA ARG A 17 -32.50 53.76 10.65
C ARG A 17 -33.49 53.65 9.47
N PRO A 18 -33.43 54.55 8.47
CA PRO A 18 -34.35 54.51 7.34
C PRO A 18 -34.02 53.36 6.37
N VAL A 19 -35.06 52.64 5.97
CA VAL A 19 -35.04 51.53 5.01
C VAL A 19 -34.77 52.07 3.60
N ALA A 20 -33.62 51.69 3.01
CA ALA A 20 -33.31 51.97 1.61
C ALA A 20 -34.14 51.06 0.67
N LYS A 21 -34.92 51.67 -0.24
CA LYS A 21 -35.65 50.98 -1.32
C LYS A 21 -34.68 50.29 -2.28
N ARG A 22 -34.72 48.95 -2.33
CA ARG A 22 -34.04 48.15 -3.37
C ARG A 22 -34.79 48.26 -4.70
N PHE A 23 -34.16 48.86 -5.71
CA PHE A 23 -34.58 48.74 -7.10
C PHE A 23 -34.33 47.31 -7.60
N ARG A 24 -35.37 46.64 -8.10
CA ARG A 24 -35.27 45.34 -8.78
C ARG A 24 -34.81 45.57 -10.22
N ILE A 25 -33.54 45.29 -10.51
CA ILE A 25 -33.06 44.97 -11.87
C ILE A 25 -32.77 43.47 -11.88
N LYS A 26 -33.82 42.68 -12.09
CA LYS A 26 -33.70 41.26 -12.45
C LYS A 26 -34.48 41.15 -13.74
N HIS A 27 -33.81 40.90 -14.87
CA HIS A 27 -34.31 40.21 -16.09
C HIS A 27 -33.41 40.38 -17.32
N LEU A 28 -32.26 41.08 -17.27
CA LEU A 28 -31.40 41.26 -18.46
C LEU A 28 -30.05 40.49 -18.47
N TYR A 29 -29.65 39.83 -17.38
CA TYR A 29 -28.33 39.15 -17.31
C TYR A 29 -28.34 37.67 -17.69
N LEU A 30 -29.49 36.99 -17.61
CA LEU A 30 -29.57 35.55 -17.87
C LEU A 30 -29.36 35.13 -19.35
N PRO A 31 -29.84 35.87 -20.38
CA PRO A 31 -29.61 35.47 -21.77
C PRO A 31 -28.16 35.70 -22.23
N LEU A 32 -27.43 36.63 -21.62
CA LEU A 32 -26.04 36.95 -22.00
C LEU A 32 -25.03 35.87 -21.56
N VAL A 33 -25.27 35.25 -20.39
CA VAL A 33 -24.43 34.17 -19.85
C VAL A 33 -24.65 32.86 -20.61
N ALA A 34 -25.89 32.57 -21.03
CA ALA A 34 -26.21 31.39 -21.84
C ALA A 34 -25.54 31.42 -23.23
N LEU A 35 -25.44 32.60 -23.85
CA LEU A 35 -24.77 32.80 -25.14
C LEU A 35 -23.25 32.59 -25.07
N LEU A 36 -22.60 32.96 -23.96
CA LEU A 36 -21.17 32.72 -23.75
C LEU A 36 -20.84 31.23 -23.53
N ILE A 37 -21.72 30.48 -22.87
CA ILE A 37 -21.52 29.03 -22.64
C ILE A 37 -21.71 28.23 -23.94
N ALA A 38 -22.69 28.58 -24.77
CA ALA A 38 -22.93 27.92 -26.05
C ALA A 38 -21.83 28.19 -27.11
N GLY A 39 -21.26 29.41 -27.11
CA GLY A 39 -20.13 29.76 -27.98
C GLY A 39 -18.84 29.02 -27.61
N SER A 40 -18.62 28.78 -26.31
CA SER A 40 -17.43 28.07 -25.79
C SER A 40 -17.41 26.58 -26.16
N PHE A 41 -18.59 25.95 -26.16
CA PHE A 41 -18.73 24.52 -26.49
C PHE A 41 -18.53 24.24 -28.00
N SER A 42 -18.92 25.18 -28.86
CA SER A 42 -18.82 25.05 -30.31
C SER A 42 -17.39 25.20 -30.83
N LEU A 43 -16.56 26.04 -30.17
CA LEU A 43 -15.13 26.16 -30.50
C LEU A 43 -14.32 24.93 -30.05
N GLY A 44 -14.59 24.38 -28.86
CA GLY A 44 -13.90 23.18 -28.37
C GLY A 44 -14.08 21.94 -29.27
N PHE A 45 -15.26 21.81 -29.89
CA PHE A 45 -15.56 20.71 -30.81
C PHE A 45 -14.87 20.86 -32.17
N LEU A 46 -14.68 22.08 -32.66
CA LEU A 46 -14.00 22.35 -33.94
C LEU A 46 -12.46 22.27 -33.85
N PHE A 47 -11.87 22.46 -32.66
CA PHE A 47 -10.42 22.28 -32.45
C PHE A 47 -10.02 20.89 -31.95
N GLY A 48 -10.96 20.09 -31.42
CA GLY A 48 -10.70 18.72 -30.96
C GLY A 48 -10.60 17.66 -32.07
N SER A 49 -11.02 17.97 -33.30
CA SER A 49 -11.15 16.98 -34.39
C SER A 49 -9.89 16.78 -35.25
N ASN A 50 -8.79 17.50 -35.00
CA ASN A 50 -7.56 17.45 -35.82
C ASN A 50 -6.29 16.98 -35.08
N TYR A 51 -6.42 16.28 -33.95
CA TYR A 51 -5.25 15.60 -33.34
C TYR A 51 -4.96 14.26 -34.05
N PRO A 52 -3.75 14.06 -34.62
CA PRO A 52 -3.40 12.79 -35.24
C PRO A 52 -3.27 11.69 -34.17
N LYS A 53 -4.01 10.59 -34.39
CA LYS A 53 -3.86 9.33 -33.67
C LYS A 53 -2.45 8.78 -33.91
N VAL A 54 -1.58 8.85 -32.91
CA VAL A 54 -0.31 8.11 -32.89
C VAL A 54 -0.49 6.90 -31.98
N LEU A 55 -1.01 5.82 -32.56
CA LEU A 55 -0.91 4.47 -32.01
C LEU A 55 0.26 3.78 -32.72
N GLY A 56 1.43 3.80 -32.09
CA GLY A 56 2.60 3.02 -32.47
C GLY A 56 2.90 1.98 -31.39
N ARG A 57 2.49 0.74 -31.64
CA ARG A 57 2.79 -0.44 -30.82
C ARG A 57 4.27 -0.80 -31.03
N GLN A 58 5.13 -0.55 -30.05
CA GLN A 58 6.45 -1.18 -29.98
C GLN A 58 6.51 -2.08 -28.74
N THR A 59 6.55 -3.38 -29.00
CA THR A 59 6.94 -4.43 -28.05
C THR A 59 8.42 -4.28 -27.73
N VAL A 60 8.76 -3.83 -26.52
CA VAL A 60 10.11 -3.92 -25.98
C VAL A 60 10.09 -4.89 -24.80
N LYS A 61 10.99 -5.88 -24.86
CA LYS A 61 11.29 -6.84 -23.80
C LYS A 61 11.46 -6.12 -22.45
N ALA A 62 10.88 -6.68 -21.39
CA ALA A 62 11.06 -6.20 -20.03
C ALA A 62 12.52 -6.42 -19.58
N ASN A 63 13.37 -5.43 -19.80
CA ASN A 63 14.41 -5.11 -18.83
C ASN A 63 13.75 -4.29 -17.73
N LEU A 64 13.99 -4.66 -16.47
CA LEU A 64 13.55 -3.87 -15.31
C LEU A 64 13.90 -2.40 -15.55
N PRO A 65 12.94 -1.46 -15.44
CA PRO A 65 13.22 -0.06 -15.70
C PRO A 65 14.26 0.41 -14.69
N ILE A 66 15.43 0.79 -15.20
CA ILE A 66 16.29 1.73 -14.51
C ILE A 66 15.41 2.97 -14.33
N VAL A 67 15.03 3.27 -13.09
CA VAL A 67 14.31 4.50 -12.75
C VAL A 67 15.10 5.65 -13.37
N PRO A 68 14.56 6.39 -14.37
CA PRO A 68 15.29 7.49 -14.96
C PRO A 68 15.66 8.48 -13.85
N PRO A 69 16.88 9.05 -13.84
CA PRO A 69 17.25 10.04 -12.85
C PRO A 69 16.22 11.17 -12.85
N ASP A 70 15.79 11.57 -11.64
CA ASP A 70 14.70 12.52 -11.43
C ASP A 70 14.96 13.81 -12.24
N PRO A 71 14.07 14.18 -13.16
CA PRO A 71 14.25 15.41 -13.94
C PRO A 71 14.13 16.69 -13.07
N PHE A 72 13.78 16.58 -11.79
CA PHE A 72 13.65 17.69 -10.83
C PHE A 72 14.37 17.38 -9.50
N PRO A 73 15.71 17.33 -9.48
CA PRO A 73 16.50 16.97 -8.29
C PRO A 73 16.31 17.94 -7.10
N ASP A 74 15.75 19.12 -7.32
CA ASP A 74 15.50 20.15 -6.30
C ASP A 74 14.21 19.94 -5.48
N GLN A 75 13.49 18.82 -5.67
CA GLN A 75 12.24 18.51 -4.97
C GLN A 75 12.42 17.39 -3.93
N PRO A 76 13.04 17.66 -2.76
CA PRO A 76 13.45 16.62 -1.81
C PRO A 76 12.31 15.74 -1.29
N LEU A 77 11.08 16.25 -1.19
CA LEU A 77 9.93 15.48 -0.72
C LEU A 77 9.30 14.57 -1.79
N ARG A 78 9.71 14.69 -3.06
CA ARG A 78 9.16 13.88 -4.15
C ARG A 78 9.38 12.38 -3.93
N LYS A 79 10.48 12.01 -3.27
CA LYS A 79 10.77 10.61 -2.87
C LYS A 79 9.65 9.98 -2.02
N TYR A 80 8.83 10.79 -1.35
CA TYR A 80 7.73 10.32 -0.49
C TYR A 80 6.34 10.39 -1.14
N SER A 81 6.22 10.75 -2.42
CA SER A 81 4.93 10.58 -3.09
C SER A 81 4.54 9.10 -3.09
N ILE A 82 3.24 8.81 -2.94
CA ILE A 82 2.76 7.41 -2.82
C ILE A 82 3.17 6.60 -4.06
N GLN A 83 3.22 7.23 -5.24
CA GLN A 83 3.76 6.63 -6.45
C GLN A 83 5.24 6.24 -6.31
N ASN A 84 6.09 7.15 -5.85
CA ASN A 84 7.54 6.91 -5.76
C ASN A 84 7.88 5.92 -4.64
N LEU A 85 7.02 5.81 -3.63
CA LEU A 85 7.16 4.80 -2.58
C LEU A 85 7.10 3.37 -3.11
N GLN A 86 6.48 3.10 -4.27
CA GLN A 86 6.46 1.76 -4.86
C GLN A 86 7.85 1.24 -5.26
N SER A 87 8.75 2.15 -5.66
CA SER A 87 10.13 1.85 -6.03
C SER A 87 11.15 2.37 -5.02
N TYR A 88 10.69 2.81 -3.84
CA TYR A 88 11.56 3.38 -2.83
C TYR A 88 12.50 2.30 -2.27
N PRO A 89 13.81 2.59 -2.11
CA PRO A 89 14.79 1.64 -1.61
C PRO A 89 14.69 1.51 -0.09
N PHE A 90 13.58 0.92 0.39
CA PHE A 90 13.33 0.70 1.81
C PHE A 90 14.47 -0.08 2.46
N GLN A 91 14.95 0.43 3.59
CA GLN A 91 16.00 -0.19 4.37
C GLN A 91 15.38 -1.01 5.50
N VAL A 92 15.99 -2.15 5.75
CA VAL A 92 15.62 -3.06 6.83
C VAL A 92 16.72 -3.05 7.88
N SER A 93 16.32 -3.17 9.13
CA SER A 93 17.22 -3.26 10.27
C SER A 93 16.84 -4.40 11.22
N GLU A 94 17.77 -4.73 12.12
CA GLU A 94 17.46 -5.50 13.32
C GLU A 94 16.42 -4.76 14.19
N ILE A 95 15.67 -5.56 14.95
CA ILE A 95 14.75 -5.09 16.00
C ILE A 95 15.33 -5.53 17.34
N THR A 96 15.56 -4.55 18.22
CA THR A 96 16.19 -4.80 19.52
C THR A 96 15.21 -4.53 20.64
N LEU A 97 15.10 -5.44 21.60
CA LEU A 97 14.40 -5.22 22.87
C LEU A 97 15.35 -4.54 23.84
N GLU A 98 15.04 -3.29 24.20
CA GLU A 98 15.94 -2.39 24.95
C GLU A 98 15.77 -2.57 26.46
N LYS A 99 14.52 -2.49 26.94
CA LYS A 99 14.18 -2.65 28.36
C LYS A 99 12.73 -3.08 28.55
N VAL A 100 12.43 -3.61 29.73
CA VAL A 100 11.06 -3.84 30.17
C VAL A 100 10.43 -2.49 30.56
N LEU A 101 9.26 -2.19 30.02
CA LEU A 101 8.43 -1.05 30.42
C LEU A 101 7.46 -1.45 31.53
N GLU A 102 6.79 -2.60 31.37
CA GLU A 102 5.78 -3.08 32.31
C GLU A 102 5.68 -4.60 32.25
N LYS A 103 5.46 -5.26 33.41
CA LYS A 103 5.14 -6.69 33.48
C LYS A 103 3.67 -6.87 33.83
N ARG A 104 2.95 -7.67 33.05
CA ARG A 104 1.57 -8.07 33.32
C ARG A 104 1.47 -9.60 33.40
N PRO A 105 0.40 -10.15 34.00
CA PRO A 105 0.26 -11.60 34.17
C PRO A 105 0.31 -12.38 32.85
N GLU A 106 -0.23 -11.83 31.76
CA GLU A 106 -0.36 -12.51 30.46
C GLU A 106 0.76 -12.15 29.47
N PHE A 107 1.37 -10.98 29.62
CA PHE A 107 2.38 -10.46 28.70
C PHE A 107 3.35 -9.49 29.39
N THR A 108 4.49 -9.23 28.75
CA THR A 108 5.42 -8.18 29.17
C THR A 108 5.53 -7.12 28.08
N ALA A 109 5.47 -5.84 28.47
CA ALA A 109 5.70 -4.70 27.59
C ALA A 109 7.18 -4.34 27.60
N TYR A 110 7.76 -4.20 26.42
CA TYR A 110 9.14 -3.84 26.17
C TYR A 110 9.22 -2.53 25.40
N LEU A 111 10.25 -1.74 25.69
CA LEU A 111 10.73 -0.73 24.76
C LEU A 111 11.51 -1.50 23.69
N PHE A 112 11.14 -1.34 22.42
CA PHE A 112 11.94 -1.84 21.31
C PHE A 112 12.55 -0.66 20.54
N SER A 113 13.58 -0.94 19.75
CA SER A 113 14.11 -0.01 18.78
C SER A 113 14.44 -0.70 17.45
N TYR A 114 14.40 0.08 16.38
CA TYR A 114 14.84 -0.30 15.04
C TYR A 114 15.37 0.94 14.31
N LYS A 115 15.90 0.77 13.09
CA LYS A 115 16.31 1.89 12.25
C LYS A 115 15.35 2.06 11.09
N THR A 116 14.99 3.32 10.84
CA THR A 116 14.26 3.75 9.65
C THR A 116 14.83 5.06 9.16
N LEU A 117 14.97 5.22 7.84
CA LEU A 117 15.63 6.37 7.23
C LEU A 117 17.04 6.66 7.82
N GLY A 118 17.75 5.60 8.22
CA GLY A 118 19.05 5.69 8.89
C GLY A 118 19.02 6.18 10.34
N LYS A 119 17.85 6.53 10.87
CA LYS A 119 17.61 7.06 12.22
C LYS A 119 17.07 5.98 13.16
N LYS A 120 17.36 6.07 14.45
CA LYS A 120 16.79 5.22 15.49
C LYS A 120 15.34 5.62 15.73
N MET A 121 14.43 4.65 15.70
CA MET A 121 13.05 4.81 16.16
C MET A 121 12.76 3.80 17.27
N THR A 122 12.14 4.27 18.34
CA THR A 122 11.68 3.43 19.45
C THR A 122 10.19 3.13 19.35
N GLY A 123 9.71 2.25 20.22
CA GLY A 123 8.29 1.99 20.38
C GLY A 123 7.99 1.00 21.50
N GLN A 124 6.72 0.70 21.70
CA GLN A 124 6.27 -0.32 22.63
C GLN A 124 6.01 -1.63 21.91
N MET A 125 6.53 -2.73 22.45
CA MET A 125 6.20 -4.08 22.03
C MET A 125 5.63 -4.88 23.21
N ASN A 126 4.41 -5.39 23.06
CA ASN A 126 3.84 -6.31 24.05
C ASN A 126 4.06 -7.74 23.57
N ILE A 127 4.74 -8.54 24.38
CA ILE A 127 5.07 -9.93 24.07
C ILE A 127 4.34 -10.84 25.05
N PRO A 128 3.35 -11.64 24.60
CA PRO A 128 2.67 -12.61 25.43
C PRO A 128 3.66 -13.65 25.98
N ASN A 129 3.46 -14.11 27.22
CA ASN A 129 4.38 -15.05 27.88
C ASN A 129 4.54 -16.37 27.10
N GLN A 130 3.51 -16.73 26.34
CA GLN A 130 3.46 -17.92 25.48
C GLN A 130 4.48 -17.86 24.32
N ALA A 131 4.99 -16.67 23.97
CA ALA A 131 5.95 -16.49 22.88
C ALA A 131 7.30 -17.20 23.16
N ALA A 132 7.63 -17.50 24.42
CA ALA A 132 8.81 -18.28 24.75
C ALA A 132 8.76 -19.72 24.20
N GLU A 133 7.54 -20.25 24.02
CA GLU A 133 7.32 -21.64 23.63
C GLU A 133 6.78 -21.75 22.20
N LYS A 134 5.83 -20.87 21.85
CA LYS A 134 5.05 -20.89 20.62
C LYS A 134 5.36 -19.69 19.76
N GLU A 135 5.35 -19.89 18.45
CA GLU A 135 5.41 -18.81 17.49
C GLU A 135 4.06 -18.06 17.47
N LEU A 136 4.08 -16.74 17.70
CA LEU A 136 2.86 -15.94 17.82
C LEU A 136 2.68 -14.95 16.66
N PRO A 137 1.43 -14.72 16.20
CA PRO A 137 1.12 -13.71 15.19
C PRO A 137 1.41 -12.28 15.68
N VAL A 138 1.65 -11.37 14.74
CA VAL A 138 2.05 -9.98 14.99
C VAL A 138 0.99 -8.99 14.54
N ILE A 139 0.66 -8.00 15.38
CA ILE A 139 -0.17 -6.84 15.02
C ILE A 139 0.67 -5.57 15.13
N VAL A 140 0.94 -4.91 14.01
CA VAL A 140 1.58 -3.60 13.99
C VAL A 140 0.50 -2.53 14.25
N MET A 141 0.76 -1.64 15.20
CA MET A 141 -0.24 -0.69 15.70
C MET A 141 0.18 0.75 15.40
N ILE A 142 -0.65 1.47 14.65
CA ILE A 142 -0.36 2.83 14.19
C ILE A 142 -1.28 3.83 14.89
N ARG A 143 -0.70 4.65 15.78
CA ARG A 143 -1.45 5.62 16.60
C ARG A 143 -1.95 6.84 15.82
N GLY A 144 -2.94 7.50 16.41
CA GLY A 144 -3.37 8.85 16.02
C GLY A 144 -2.36 9.94 16.35
N TYR A 145 -2.74 11.17 16.02
CA TYR A 145 -1.98 12.36 16.43
C TYR A 145 -1.98 12.47 17.97
N VAL A 146 -0.84 12.90 18.50
CA VAL A 146 -0.62 13.22 19.92
C VAL A 146 0.38 14.36 19.92
N ASP A 147 0.20 15.33 20.81
CA ASP A 147 1.17 16.39 21.02
C ASP A 147 2.52 15.82 21.49
N VAL A 148 3.63 16.37 21.00
CA VAL A 148 4.98 15.86 21.31
C VAL A 148 5.31 16.00 22.79
N GLU A 149 4.86 17.08 23.45
CA GLU A 149 5.15 17.34 24.87
C GLU A 149 4.35 16.44 25.80
N GLU A 150 3.18 15.98 25.36
CA GLU A 150 2.33 15.06 26.13
C GLU A 150 2.67 13.59 25.88
N TYR A 151 3.39 13.29 24.80
CA TYR A 151 3.61 11.93 24.35
C TYR A 151 4.51 11.12 25.30
N HIS A 152 4.10 9.89 25.58
CA HIS A 152 4.97 8.84 26.08
C HIS A 152 4.80 7.54 25.27
N THR A 153 5.81 6.69 25.28
CA THR A 153 5.80 5.41 24.56
C THR A 153 4.54 4.59 24.89
N GLY A 154 3.86 4.11 23.85
CA GLY A 154 2.60 3.35 23.92
C GLY A 154 1.31 4.18 23.97
N MET A 155 1.40 5.50 24.12
CA MET A 155 0.23 6.38 24.12
C MET A 155 -0.52 6.28 22.78
N GLY A 156 -1.86 6.23 22.85
CA GLY A 156 -2.75 6.08 21.70
C GLY A 156 -2.99 4.64 21.23
N THR A 157 -2.24 3.64 21.73
CA THR A 157 -2.44 2.22 21.38
C THR A 157 -2.61 1.31 22.59
N ALA A 158 -2.06 1.69 23.76
CA ALA A 158 -1.92 0.82 24.92
C ALA A 158 -3.18 0.02 25.33
N PRO A 159 -4.40 0.59 25.40
CA PRO A 159 -5.59 -0.17 25.81
C PRO A 159 -5.91 -1.33 24.86
N VAL A 160 -5.91 -1.08 23.54
CA VAL A 160 -6.20 -2.10 22.54
C VAL A 160 -5.03 -3.08 22.41
N ALA A 161 -3.79 -2.56 22.51
CA ALA A 161 -2.58 -3.38 22.48
C ALA A 161 -2.56 -4.43 23.60
N ALA A 162 -3.07 -4.06 24.79
CA ALA A 162 -3.18 -4.99 25.92
C ALA A 162 -4.20 -6.11 25.66
N GLU A 163 -5.35 -5.80 25.06
CA GLU A 163 -6.35 -6.83 24.72
C GLU A 163 -5.86 -7.80 23.66
N PHE A 164 -5.16 -7.30 22.63
CA PHE A 164 -4.54 -8.16 21.61
C PHE A 164 -3.41 -9.02 22.21
N ALA A 165 -2.59 -8.46 23.10
CA ALA A 165 -1.55 -9.21 23.78
C ALA A 165 -2.11 -10.33 24.68
N LYS A 166 -3.19 -10.06 25.43
CA LYS A 166 -3.90 -11.11 26.20
C LYS A 166 -4.46 -12.21 25.30
N ALA A 167 -4.90 -11.87 24.10
CA ALA A 167 -5.37 -12.83 23.10
C ALA A 167 -4.24 -13.59 22.37
N GLY A 168 -2.97 -13.38 22.73
CA GLY A 168 -1.83 -14.11 22.17
C GLY A 168 -1.28 -13.53 20.86
N TYR A 169 -1.47 -12.23 20.63
CA TYR A 169 -0.77 -11.50 19.57
C TYR A 169 0.42 -10.73 20.14
N VAL A 170 1.55 -10.73 19.42
CA VAL A 170 2.62 -9.76 19.68
C VAL A 170 2.20 -8.42 19.08
N THR A 171 2.10 -7.38 19.88
CA THR A 171 1.72 -6.05 19.38
C THR A 171 2.94 -5.15 19.27
N VAL A 172 3.10 -4.43 18.16
CA VAL A 172 4.26 -3.58 17.88
C VAL A 172 3.79 -2.16 17.53
N ALA A 173 4.01 -1.20 18.42
CA ALA A 173 3.58 0.19 18.24
C ALA A 173 4.80 1.14 18.19
N PRO A 174 5.18 1.68 17.02
CA PRO A 174 6.29 2.65 16.93
C PRO A 174 5.90 4.00 17.54
N ASP A 175 6.89 4.71 18.09
CA ASP A 175 6.71 6.06 18.63
C ASP A 175 6.54 7.13 17.54
N PHE A 176 7.11 6.88 16.35
CA PHE A 176 7.46 7.86 15.29
C PHE A 176 8.67 8.74 15.62
N LEU A 177 9.36 9.22 14.57
CA LEU A 177 10.50 10.12 14.71
C LEU A 177 10.03 11.42 15.36
N GLY A 178 10.85 12.00 16.23
CA GLY A 178 10.50 13.15 17.06
C GLY A 178 9.67 12.84 18.31
N PHE A 179 9.34 11.57 18.56
CA PHE A 179 8.55 11.15 19.73
C PHE A 179 9.26 10.09 20.57
N GLY A 180 8.97 10.09 21.87
CA GLY A 180 9.50 9.08 22.80
C GLY A 180 11.02 9.08 22.84
N GLY A 181 11.63 7.91 22.66
CA GLY A 181 13.08 7.75 22.56
C GLY A 181 13.64 7.76 21.13
N SER A 182 12.83 8.17 20.14
CA SER A 182 13.22 8.19 18.73
C SER A 182 14.04 9.42 18.38
N ASP A 183 14.90 9.28 17.38
CA ASP A 183 15.63 10.41 16.81
C ASP A 183 14.67 11.47 16.22
N PRO A 184 15.13 12.73 16.03
CA PRO A 184 14.30 13.79 15.47
C PRO A 184 13.72 13.47 14.09
N ALA A 185 12.49 13.92 13.86
CA ALA A 185 11.83 13.87 12.55
C ALA A 185 12.53 14.75 11.50
N GLY A 186 12.18 14.55 10.23
CA GLY A 186 12.50 15.53 9.19
C GLY A 186 11.76 16.86 9.38
N PRO A 187 12.27 17.98 8.84
CA PRO A 187 11.66 19.29 9.05
C PRO A 187 10.37 19.47 8.22
N GLY A 188 9.44 20.26 8.76
CA GLY A 188 8.23 20.70 8.04
C GLY A 188 7.41 19.52 7.51
N TRP A 189 7.12 19.52 6.21
CA TRP A 189 6.32 18.46 5.58
C TRP A 189 7.02 17.09 5.53
N GLU A 190 8.34 17.02 5.70
CA GLU A 190 9.04 15.72 5.72
C GLU A 190 8.53 14.83 6.86
N GLU A 191 8.29 15.39 8.05
CA GLU A 191 7.74 14.64 9.20
C GLU A 191 6.42 13.92 8.83
N ARG A 192 5.55 14.56 8.04
CA ARG A 192 4.29 13.94 7.62
C ARG A 192 4.54 12.78 6.67
N PHE A 193 5.41 12.98 5.69
CA PHE A 193 5.58 12.05 4.57
C PHE A 193 6.58 10.92 4.85
N GLU A 194 7.40 11.04 5.89
CA GLU A 194 8.26 9.94 6.35
C GLU A 194 7.50 8.86 7.11
N LYS A 195 6.34 9.17 7.71
CA LYS A 195 5.56 8.21 8.54
C LYS A 195 5.19 6.92 7.79
N PRO A 196 4.67 6.94 6.54
CA PRO A 196 4.48 5.73 5.77
C PRO A 196 5.77 4.93 5.55
N VAL A 197 6.91 5.59 5.33
CA VAL A 197 8.21 4.92 5.19
C VAL A 197 8.61 4.24 6.49
N ASN A 198 8.42 4.91 7.63
CA ASN A 198 8.73 4.33 8.94
C ASN A 198 7.94 3.04 9.18
N VAL A 199 6.65 3.03 8.87
CA VAL A 199 5.80 1.84 9.02
C VAL A 199 6.21 0.74 8.03
N ILE A 200 6.52 1.08 6.78
CA ILE A 200 6.97 0.10 5.78
C ILE A 200 8.29 -0.56 6.19
N GLU A 201 9.27 0.24 6.61
CA GLU A 201 10.57 -0.28 7.07
C GLU A 201 10.40 -1.12 8.35
N LEU A 202 9.49 -0.75 9.26
CA LEU A 202 9.14 -1.58 10.42
C LEU A 202 8.55 -2.94 9.99
N ILE A 203 7.55 -2.94 9.11
CA ILE A 203 6.93 -4.17 8.59
C ILE A 203 7.99 -5.08 7.95
N LYS A 204 8.85 -4.50 7.09
CA LYS A 204 9.91 -5.25 6.41
C LYS A 204 10.98 -5.74 7.38
N SER A 205 11.35 -4.95 8.39
CA SER A 205 12.23 -5.36 9.47
C SER A 205 11.65 -6.54 10.24
N ILE A 206 10.40 -6.47 10.71
CA ILE A 206 9.74 -7.56 11.45
C ILE A 206 9.77 -8.85 10.61
N ARG A 207 9.58 -8.77 9.29
CA ARG A 207 9.61 -9.93 8.40
C ARG A 207 10.93 -10.68 8.32
N LEU A 208 12.02 -10.06 8.73
CA LEU A 208 13.32 -10.72 8.81
C LEU A 208 13.51 -11.50 10.12
N HIS A 209 12.65 -11.29 11.11
CA HIS A 209 12.79 -11.85 12.44
C HIS A 209 11.64 -12.80 12.74
N ASN A 210 11.97 -14.08 12.95
CA ASN A 210 11.05 -15.05 13.57
C ASN A 210 11.33 -15.21 15.07
N GLN A 211 12.35 -14.53 15.58
CA GLN A 211 12.77 -14.57 16.97
C GLN A 211 13.20 -13.19 17.45
N LEU A 212 12.89 -12.90 18.71
CA LEU A 212 13.36 -11.71 19.42
C LEU A 212 14.06 -12.18 20.69
N VAL A 213 15.21 -11.59 21.02
CA VAL A 213 15.99 -11.97 22.19
C VAL A 213 16.03 -10.81 23.18
N PHE A 214 15.74 -11.10 24.44
CA PHE A 214 15.96 -10.19 25.55
C PHE A 214 16.65 -10.92 26.69
N LYS A 215 17.91 -10.56 26.96
CA LYS A 215 18.77 -11.29 27.90
C LYS A 215 18.83 -12.78 27.50
N ASP A 216 18.55 -13.68 28.43
CA ASP A 216 18.60 -15.13 28.22
C ASP A 216 17.27 -15.73 27.70
N THR A 217 16.30 -14.89 27.33
CA THR A 217 14.99 -15.33 26.84
C THR A 217 14.84 -15.05 25.35
N THR A 218 14.46 -16.08 24.61
CA THR A 218 14.09 -15.99 23.19
C THR A 218 12.58 -16.11 23.03
N PHE A 219 11.98 -15.14 22.35
CA PHE A 219 10.56 -15.13 21.98
C PHE A 219 10.41 -15.48 20.51
N LYS A 220 9.44 -16.31 20.15
CA LYS A 220 9.15 -16.73 18.78
C LYS A 220 7.96 -15.92 18.24
N ILE A 221 8.14 -15.31 17.08
CA ILE A 221 7.11 -14.52 16.40
C ILE A 221 6.94 -15.05 14.98
N ASN A 222 5.71 -15.02 14.45
CA ASN A 222 5.41 -15.42 13.09
C ASN A 222 5.14 -14.17 12.25
N PRO A 223 6.14 -13.65 11.51
CA PRO A 223 5.94 -12.45 10.72
C PRO A 223 5.08 -12.65 9.46
N GLN A 224 4.79 -13.90 9.06
CA GLN A 224 3.87 -14.18 7.96
C GLN A 224 2.41 -14.04 8.41
N GLN A 225 2.15 -14.26 9.71
CA GLN A 225 0.88 -13.97 10.36
C GLN A 225 0.90 -12.54 10.91
N MET A 226 0.82 -11.57 10.00
CA MET A 226 0.83 -10.14 10.34
C MET A 226 -0.48 -9.42 9.97
N GLY A 227 -0.97 -8.58 10.89
CA GLY A 227 -2.05 -7.61 10.66
C GLY A 227 -1.66 -6.20 11.10
N LEU A 228 -2.45 -5.22 10.69
CA LEU A 228 -2.34 -3.82 11.10
C LEU A 228 -3.56 -3.41 11.92
N TRP A 229 -3.34 -2.69 13.00
CA TRP A 229 -4.38 -1.93 13.69
C TRP A 229 -4.04 -0.44 13.67
N ALA A 230 -5.03 0.42 13.46
CA ALA A 230 -4.77 1.85 13.42
C ALA A 230 -5.93 2.69 13.96
N HIS A 231 -5.64 3.90 14.42
CA HIS A 231 -6.64 4.84 14.93
C HIS A 231 -6.41 6.26 14.42
N SER A 232 -7.49 6.99 14.13
CA SER A 232 -7.43 8.42 13.79
C SER A 232 -6.47 8.72 12.63
N ASN A 233 -5.51 9.64 12.81
CA ASN A 233 -4.44 9.92 11.84
C ASN A 233 -3.58 8.68 11.50
N GLY A 234 -3.46 7.72 12.41
CA GLY A 234 -2.81 6.44 12.14
C GLY A 234 -3.54 5.63 11.06
N GLY A 235 -4.85 5.82 10.92
CA GLY A 235 -5.62 5.27 9.81
C GLY A 235 -5.18 5.85 8.46
N GLN A 236 -4.95 7.17 8.38
CA GLN A 236 -4.41 7.80 7.17
C GLN A 236 -3.04 7.22 6.81
N ILE A 237 -2.14 7.15 7.80
CA ILE A 237 -0.78 6.62 7.61
C ILE A 237 -0.85 5.17 7.13
N SER A 238 -1.67 4.33 7.76
CA SER A 238 -1.80 2.92 7.41
C SER A 238 -2.37 2.70 6.01
N LEU A 239 -3.38 3.47 5.60
CA LEU A 239 -3.93 3.39 4.25
C LEU A 239 -2.89 3.79 3.20
N SER A 240 -2.18 4.92 3.41
CA SER A 240 -1.08 5.33 2.52
C SER A 240 0.07 4.33 2.50
N THR A 241 0.40 3.70 3.63
CA THR A 241 1.37 2.61 3.71
C THR A 241 0.94 1.41 2.84
N LEU A 242 -0.32 1.00 2.90
CA LEU A 242 -0.83 -0.13 2.10
C LEU A 242 -0.88 0.19 0.61
N GLU A 243 -1.25 1.42 0.24
CA GLU A 243 -1.24 1.88 -1.16
C GLU A 243 0.18 1.95 -1.74
N ALA A 244 1.15 2.36 -0.92
CA ALA A 244 2.57 2.38 -1.29
C ALA A 244 3.16 0.96 -1.41
N LEU A 245 2.80 0.06 -0.48
CA LEU A 245 3.27 -1.34 -0.50
C LEU A 245 2.65 -2.15 -1.65
N GLY A 246 1.36 -1.96 -1.92
CA GLY A 246 0.62 -2.83 -2.84
C GLY A 246 0.57 -4.28 -2.35
N GLU A 247 0.47 -4.49 -1.03
CA GLU A 247 0.46 -5.83 -0.40
C GLU A 247 -0.83 -6.08 0.40
N SER A 248 -1.23 -7.35 0.48
CA SER A 248 -2.46 -7.79 1.18
C SER A 248 -2.22 -8.06 2.67
N ILE A 249 -2.20 -6.99 3.48
CA ILE A 249 -2.12 -7.06 4.94
C ILE A 249 -3.49 -6.68 5.54
N PRO A 250 -4.10 -7.54 6.38
CA PRO A 250 -5.38 -7.22 7.05
C PRO A 250 -5.27 -5.96 7.90
N LEU A 251 -6.20 -5.02 7.75
CA LEU A 251 -6.24 -3.76 8.49
C LEU A 251 -7.54 -3.60 9.27
N ALA A 252 -7.45 -3.52 10.60
CA ALA A 252 -8.52 -3.00 11.45
C ALA A 252 -8.23 -1.52 11.73
N VAL A 253 -9.21 -0.63 11.51
CA VAL A 253 -9.00 0.81 11.61
C VAL A 253 -10.17 1.52 12.27
N TRP A 254 -9.87 2.34 13.25
CA TRP A 254 -10.84 3.04 14.10
C TRP A 254 -10.81 4.54 13.84
N ALA A 255 -11.98 5.14 13.61
CA ALA A 255 -12.15 6.56 13.32
C ALA A 255 -11.07 7.13 12.37
N PRO A 256 -10.80 6.51 11.20
CA PRO A 256 -9.67 6.92 10.37
C PRO A 256 -9.86 8.30 9.76
N VAL A 257 -8.78 9.09 9.74
CA VAL A 257 -8.69 10.29 8.90
C VAL A 257 -8.61 9.86 7.43
N THR A 258 -9.75 9.71 6.76
CA THR A 258 -9.84 9.33 5.34
C THR A 258 -10.04 10.53 4.41
N ALA A 259 -10.16 11.74 4.96
CA ALA A 259 -10.16 12.97 4.20
C ALA A 259 -8.85 13.13 3.40
N PRO A 260 -8.92 13.60 2.14
CA PRO A 260 -7.73 13.78 1.31
C PRO A 260 -6.85 14.92 1.83
N PHE A 261 -5.54 14.78 1.69
CA PHE A 261 -4.61 15.89 1.81
C PHE A 261 -4.79 16.86 0.63
N PRO A 262 -4.76 18.20 0.82
CA PRO A 262 -4.44 18.92 2.07
C PRO A 262 -5.66 19.26 2.94
N TYR A 263 -6.87 18.93 2.52
CA TYR A 263 -8.07 19.23 3.31
C TYR A 263 -8.01 18.62 4.72
N SER A 264 -7.50 17.40 4.87
CA SER A 264 -7.37 16.72 6.17
C SER A 264 -6.49 17.45 7.19
N VAL A 265 -5.55 18.29 6.77
CA VAL A 265 -4.73 19.10 7.70
C VAL A 265 -5.32 20.50 7.91
N LEU A 266 -6.05 21.02 6.92
CA LEU A 266 -6.73 22.31 7.02
C LEU A 266 -8.02 22.23 7.84
N PHE A 267 -8.59 21.03 7.99
CA PHE A 267 -9.81 20.82 8.77
C PHE A 267 -9.67 21.30 10.21
N TYR A 268 -8.54 21.02 10.86
CA TYR A 268 -8.24 21.38 12.25
C TYR A 268 -7.67 22.81 12.40
N SER A 269 -7.71 23.63 11.35
CA SER A 269 -7.03 24.92 11.34
C SER A 269 -7.78 26.01 12.12
N ASP A 270 -9.06 25.80 12.43
CA ASP A 270 -9.89 26.68 13.26
C ASP A 270 -9.61 26.55 14.77
N GLU A 271 -8.99 25.45 15.20
CA GLU A 271 -8.53 25.24 16.58
C GLU A 271 -7.20 25.95 16.89
N MET A 272 -6.50 26.42 15.86
CA MET A 272 -5.20 27.09 16.01
C MET A 272 -5.35 28.54 16.48
N GLU A 273 -4.42 29.01 17.33
CA GLU A 273 -4.44 30.38 17.89
C GLU A 273 -4.45 31.47 16.81
N ASP A 274 -3.78 31.24 15.68
CA ASP A 274 -3.70 32.16 14.54
C ASP A 274 -4.86 32.01 13.53
N GLY A 275 -5.90 31.24 13.88
CA GLY A 275 -7.01 30.88 13.00
C GLY A 275 -6.55 30.16 11.74
N GLY A 276 -5.44 29.42 11.81
CA GLY A 276 -4.93 28.56 10.74
C GLY A 276 -4.12 29.27 9.67
N ALA A 277 -3.70 30.53 9.90
CA ALA A 277 -2.99 31.32 8.91
C ALA A 277 -1.65 30.69 8.51
N ALA A 278 -0.86 30.24 9.49
CA ALA A 278 0.42 29.57 9.28
C ALA A 278 0.26 28.22 8.57
N MET A 279 -0.76 27.43 8.91
CA MET A 279 -1.06 26.16 8.23
C MET A 279 -1.43 26.41 6.76
N ARG A 280 -2.32 27.38 6.48
CA ARG A 280 -2.65 27.77 5.10
C ARG A 280 -1.44 28.24 4.31
N ALA A 281 -0.56 29.05 4.92
CA ALA A 281 0.67 29.51 4.28
C ALA A 281 1.62 28.35 3.97
N THR A 282 1.75 27.39 4.89
CA THR A 282 2.61 26.21 4.75
C THR A 282 2.09 25.24 3.68
N VAL A 283 0.77 25.07 3.58
CA VAL A 283 0.13 24.32 2.47
C VAL A 283 0.32 25.03 1.14
N ALA A 284 0.09 26.35 1.08
CA ALA A 284 0.28 27.13 -0.15
C ALA A 284 1.74 27.08 -0.65
N GLY A 285 2.71 27.15 0.28
CA GLY A 285 4.12 26.97 -0.04
C GLY A 285 4.41 25.59 -0.63
N PHE A 286 3.81 24.54 -0.08
CA PHE A 286 3.94 23.17 -0.61
C PHE A 286 3.30 23.03 -2.00
N GLU A 287 2.07 23.51 -2.19
CA GLU A 287 1.35 23.47 -3.47
C GLU A 287 2.05 24.26 -4.58
N SER A 288 2.88 25.25 -4.23
CA SER A 288 3.68 25.98 -5.23
C SER A 288 4.79 25.15 -5.86
N ILE A 289 5.18 24.03 -5.24
CA ILE A 289 6.29 23.16 -5.66
C ILE A 289 5.79 21.75 -6.04
N TYR A 290 4.83 21.23 -5.27
CA TYR A 290 4.38 19.84 -5.31
C TYR A 290 2.90 19.73 -5.66
N ASN A 291 2.54 18.68 -6.39
CA ASN A 291 1.15 18.29 -6.53
C ASN A 291 0.69 17.51 -5.28
N VAL A 292 -0.12 18.14 -4.44
CA VAL A 292 -0.68 17.55 -3.21
C VAL A 292 -1.40 16.22 -3.43
N GLN A 293 -1.96 15.99 -4.62
CA GLN A 293 -2.66 14.75 -4.94
C GLN A 293 -1.70 13.55 -4.91
N GLU A 294 -0.41 13.76 -5.20
CA GLU A 294 0.58 12.68 -5.20
C GLU A 294 0.87 12.12 -3.79
N TYR A 295 0.44 12.83 -2.74
CA TYR A 295 0.65 12.50 -1.33
C TYR A 295 -0.66 12.17 -0.60
N SER A 296 -1.77 12.05 -1.34
CA SER A 296 -3.12 11.89 -0.77
C SER A 296 -3.66 10.49 -1.03
N LEU A 297 -4.13 9.80 0.03
CA LEU A 297 -4.51 8.39 -0.04
C LEU A 297 -5.58 8.08 -1.10
N THR A 298 -6.56 8.98 -1.29
CA THR A 298 -7.69 8.65 -2.17
C THR A 298 -7.36 8.61 -3.66
N GLN A 299 -6.13 8.95 -4.06
CA GLN A 299 -5.66 8.89 -5.45
C GLN A 299 -5.16 7.51 -5.86
N TYR A 300 -4.97 6.60 -4.89
CA TYR A 300 -4.32 5.31 -5.11
C TYR A 300 -5.13 4.13 -4.55
N ILE A 301 -6.44 4.31 -4.39
CA ILE A 301 -7.36 3.29 -3.87
C ILE A 301 -7.35 2.00 -4.72
N ASP A 302 -7.01 2.10 -6.00
CA ASP A 302 -6.82 0.96 -6.90
C ASP A 302 -5.66 0.03 -6.48
N ARG A 303 -4.74 0.52 -5.63
CA ARG A 303 -3.60 -0.25 -5.08
C ARG A 303 -3.88 -0.87 -3.74
N LEU A 304 -4.97 -0.46 -3.09
CA LEU A 304 -5.31 -0.96 -1.78
C LEU A 304 -5.73 -2.43 -1.87
N MET A 305 -5.14 -3.25 -1.02
CA MET A 305 -5.27 -4.71 -1.04
C MET A 305 -5.54 -5.25 0.35
N GLY A 306 -6.09 -6.46 0.40
CA GLY A 306 -6.40 -7.14 1.65
C GLY A 306 -7.73 -6.73 2.27
N PRO A 307 -8.15 -7.45 3.32
CA PRO A 307 -9.39 -7.15 4.02
C PRO A 307 -9.21 -5.93 4.93
N ILE A 308 -10.22 -5.05 4.96
CA ILE A 308 -10.26 -3.85 5.80
C ILE A 308 -11.51 -3.91 6.68
N GLN A 309 -11.32 -3.67 7.97
CA GLN A 309 -12.39 -3.53 8.95
C GLN A 309 -12.36 -2.11 9.54
N LEU A 310 -13.39 -1.31 9.27
CA LEU A 310 -13.49 0.09 9.68
C LEU A 310 -14.53 0.25 10.79
N HIS A 311 -14.17 0.99 11.85
CA HIS A 311 -15.02 1.32 12.99
C HIS A 311 -15.21 2.83 13.09
N GLN A 312 -16.46 3.30 13.25
CA GLN A 312 -16.76 4.73 13.38
C GLN A 312 -17.83 5.01 14.44
N GLY A 313 -17.55 5.94 15.35
CA GLY A 313 -18.54 6.49 16.27
C GLY A 313 -19.40 7.57 15.59
N THR A 314 -20.70 7.63 15.89
CA THR A 314 -21.58 8.68 15.33
C THR A 314 -21.49 10.03 16.03
N ALA A 315 -20.90 10.07 17.23
CA ALA A 315 -20.65 11.28 18.02
C ALA A 315 -19.15 11.63 18.04
N ASP A 316 -18.41 11.20 17.03
CA ASP A 316 -17.01 11.56 16.83
C ASP A 316 -16.92 12.96 16.23
N GLU A 317 -16.45 13.92 17.03
CA GLU A 317 -16.27 15.32 16.64
C GLU A 317 -14.88 15.56 16.02
N GLU A 318 -13.91 14.70 16.33
CA GLU A 318 -12.51 14.79 15.86
C GLU A 318 -12.41 14.32 14.41
N VAL A 319 -13.02 13.17 14.11
CA VAL A 319 -13.04 12.56 12.78
C VAL A 319 -14.48 12.36 12.35
N PRO A 320 -15.05 13.32 11.58
CA PRO A 320 -16.45 13.25 11.20
C PRO A 320 -16.76 11.97 10.43
N LYS A 321 -17.83 11.27 10.85
CA LYS A 321 -18.32 10.04 10.18
C LYS A 321 -18.44 10.16 8.66
N LYS A 322 -18.74 11.35 8.15
CA LYS A 322 -18.81 11.64 6.72
C LYS A 322 -17.54 11.23 5.96
N TRP A 323 -16.36 11.39 6.56
CA TRP A 323 -15.10 10.99 5.93
C TRP A 323 -15.05 9.47 5.72
N SER A 324 -15.41 8.71 6.75
CA SER A 324 -15.56 7.25 6.64
C SER A 324 -16.60 6.88 5.59
N ASP A 325 -17.79 7.49 5.58
CA ASP A 325 -18.84 7.20 4.59
C ASP A 325 -18.38 7.46 3.14
N GLU A 326 -17.67 8.57 2.90
CA GLU A 326 -17.11 8.90 1.59
C GLU A 326 -16.02 7.93 1.14
N PHE A 327 -15.17 7.50 2.07
CA PHE A 327 -14.16 6.47 1.79
C PHE A 327 -14.80 5.12 1.45
N ILE A 328 -15.78 4.67 2.22
CA ILE A 328 -16.54 3.44 1.95
C ILE A 328 -17.19 3.51 0.56
N LYS A 329 -17.74 4.67 0.17
CA LYS A 329 -18.29 4.87 -1.17
C LYS A 329 -17.23 4.70 -2.26
N LYS A 330 -16.03 5.27 -2.09
CA LYS A 330 -14.93 5.12 -3.04
C LYS A 330 -14.46 3.67 -3.16
N ILE A 331 -14.36 2.93 -2.06
CA ILE A 331 -13.99 1.50 -2.08
C ILE A 331 -15.05 0.67 -2.82
N LYS A 332 -16.34 0.95 -2.63
CA LYS A 332 -17.42 0.27 -3.38
C LYS A 332 -17.31 0.52 -4.88
N GLN A 333 -17.09 1.77 -5.28
CA GLN A 333 -16.90 2.14 -6.69
C GLN A 333 -15.67 1.45 -7.29
N GLU A 334 -14.57 1.40 -6.55
CA GLU A 334 -13.37 0.68 -6.99
C GLU A 334 -13.64 -0.83 -7.12
N ASN A 335 -14.36 -1.43 -6.17
CA ASN A 335 -14.73 -2.84 -6.24
C ASN A 335 -15.62 -3.15 -7.46
N GLU A 336 -16.56 -2.27 -7.82
CA GLU A 336 -17.35 -2.39 -9.05
C GLU A 336 -16.44 -2.36 -10.29
N ARG A 337 -15.49 -1.40 -10.35
CA ARG A 337 -14.50 -1.31 -11.42
C ARG A 337 -13.65 -2.59 -11.52
N ARG A 338 -13.19 -3.12 -10.38
CA ARG A 338 -12.40 -4.36 -10.28
C ARG A 338 -13.16 -5.57 -10.81
N VAL A 339 -14.43 -5.72 -10.45
CA VAL A 339 -15.29 -6.81 -10.97
C VAL A 339 -15.45 -6.70 -12.48
N LEU A 340 -15.75 -5.51 -13.01
CA LEU A 340 -15.89 -5.30 -14.46
C LEU A 340 -14.58 -5.60 -15.21
N ALA A 341 -13.45 -5.13 -14.68
CA ALA A 341 -12.12 -5.39 -15.23
C ALA A 341 -11.77 -6.89 -15.20
N GLN A 342 -12.16 -7.59 -14.13
CA GLN A 342 -12.00 -9.03 -14.00
C GLN A 342 -12.79 -9.79 -15.08
N GLU A 343 -14.05 -9.42 -15.29
CA GLU A 343 -14.90 -10.02 -16.32
C GLU A 343 -14.36 -9.78 -17.73
N GLU A 344 -13.89 -8.55 -18.01
CA GLU A 344 -13.28 -8.21 -19.30
C GLU A 344 -11.99 -9.01 -19.54
N LEU A 345 -11.15 -9.15 -18.50
CA LEU A 345 -9.94 -9.97 -18.56
C LEU A 345 -10.28 -11.43 -18.83
N THR A 346 -11.27 -12.01 -18.12
CA THR A 346 -11.72 -13.39 -18.34
C THR A 346 -12.21 -13.61 -19.78
N LYS A 347 -12.97 -12.65 -20.34
CA LYS A 347 -13.42 -12.72 -21.74
C LYS A 347 -12.23 -12.70 -22.72
N LYS A 348 -11.26 -11.79 -22.53
CA LYS A 348 -10.06 -11.71 -23.36
C LYS A 348 -9.23 -12.99 -23.29
N LEU A 349 -9.07 -13.57 -22.10
CA LEU A 349 -8.35 -14.83 -21.90
C LEU A 349 -9.06 -16.01 -22.59
N ALA A 350 -10.38 -16.10 -22.47
CA ALA A 350 -11.16 -17.14 -23.14
C ALA A 350 -11.07 -17.02 -24.68
N GLN A 351 -11.11 -15.80 -25.21
CA GLN A 351 -10.92 -15.55 -26.64
C GLN A 351 -9.52 -15.96 -27.10
N ALA A 352 -8.48 -15.54 -26.39
CA ALA A 352 -7.09 -15.90 -26.71
C ALA A 352 -6.85 -17.43 -26.66
N GLU A 353 -7.48 -18.13 -25.71
CA GLU A 353 -7.42 -19.59 -25.63
C GLU A 353 -8.14 -20.26 -26.81
N ALA A 354 -9.30 -19.74 -27.23
CA ALA A 354 -10.03 -20.24 -28.39
C ALA A 354 -9.23 -20.04 -29.69
N GLU A 355 -8.65 -18.86 -29.89
CA GLU A 355 -7.77 -18.56 -31.04
C GLU A 355 -6.54 -19.47 -31.05
N ARG A 356 -5.92 -19.72 -29.88
CA ARG A 356 -4.81 -20.67 -29.74
C ARG A 356 -5.21 -22.09 -30.12
N LYS A 357 -6.36 -22.58 -29.64
CA LYS A 357 -6.87 -23.92 -29.97
C LYS A 357 -7.15 -24.05 -31.47
N ALA A 358 -7.74 -23.03 -32.09
CA ALA A 358 -7.99 -22.99 -33.53
C ALA A 358 -6.68 -23.02 -34.35
N ALA A 359 -5.66 -22.25 -33.93
CA ALA A 359 -4.36 -22.25 -34.61
C ALA A 359 -3.64 -23.62 -34.53
N ILE A 360 -3.70 -24.29 -33.38
CA ILE A 360 -3.16 -25.65 -33.22
C ILE A 360 -3.89 -26.64 -34.14
N ALA A 361 -5.22 -26.60 -34.17
CA ALA A 361 -6.02 -27.46 -35.03
C ALA A 361 -5.75 -27.24 -36.54
N ALA A 362 -5.60 -25.97 -36.95
CA ALA A 362 -5.23 -25.63 -38.33
C ALA A 362 -3.84 -26.15 -38.70
N THR A 363 -2.86 -26.04 -37.80
CA THR A 363 -1.51 -26.55 -38.00
C THR A 363 -1.50 -28.07 -38.13
N ALA A 364 -2.20 -28.77 -37.22
CA ALA A 364 -2.32 -30.23 -37.27
C ALA A 364 -2.98 -30.73 -38.56
N SER A 365 -3.95 -29.99 -39.09
CA SER A 365 -4.63 -30.32 -40.35
C SER A 365 -3.79 -30.03 -41.61
N SER A 366 -2.70 -29.27 -41.47
CA SER A 366 -1.80 -28.90 -42.57
C SER A 366 -0.55 -29.78 -42.69
N LEU A 367 -0.35 -30.72 -41.77
CA LEU A 367 0.75 -31.67 -41.82
C LEU A 367 0.50 -32.73 -42.90
N PRO A 368 1.38 -32.90 -43.90
CA PRO A 368 1.23 -33.97 -44.89
C PRO A 368 1.29 -35.33 -44.20
N SER A 369 0.44 -36.27 -44.63
CA SER A 369 0.44 -37.64 -44.11
C SER A 369 1.85 -38.25 -44.24
N PRO A 370 2.33 -39.03 -43.24
CA PRO A 370 3.63 -39.65 -43.34
C PRO A 370 3.67 -40.56 -44.58
N ILE A 371 4.60 -40.28 -45.50
CA ILE A 371 4.91 -41.18 -46.60
C ILE A 371 5.46 -42.46 -45.95
N LEU A 372 4.68 -43.54 -45.99
CA LEU A 372 5.14 -44.87 -45.64
C LEU A 372 6.21 -45.28 -46.67
N VAL A 373 7.49 -45.09 -46.33
CA VAL A 373 8.58 -45.76 -47.04
C VAL A 373 8.61 -47.20 -46.55
N ALA A 374 8.11 -48.12 -47.37
CA ALA A 374 8.19 -49.55 -47.09
C ALA A 374 9.66 -49.98 -47.05
N ALA A 375 10.17 -50.30 -45.86
CA ALA A 375 11.47 -50.92 -45.69
C ALA A 375 11.38 -52.40 -46.14
N ALA A 376 12.12 -52.75 -47.19
CA ALA A 376 12.29 -54.13 -47.61
C ALA A 376 12.97 -54.95 -46.50
N SER A 377 12.38 -56.10 -46.16
CA SER A 377 12.93 -57.04 -45.17
C SER A 377 14.23 -57.70 -45.65
N PRO A 378 15.25 -57.86 -44.80
CA PRO A 378 16.31 -58.83 -45.04
C PRO A 378 15.95 -60.19 -44.41
N SER A 379 16.18 -61.23 -45.19
CA SER A 379 16.04 -62.65 -44.86
C SER A 379 17.02 -63.12 -43.78
N ALA A 380 16.55 -64.10 -42.98
CA ALA A 380 17.22 -64.76 -41.87
C ALA A 380 18.47 -65.60 -42.24
N SER A 381 19.44 -65.69 -41.32
CA SER A 381 19.79 -66.94 -40.60
C SER A 381 21.02 -66.80 -39.67
N PRO A 382 21.18 -67.67 -38.65
CA PRO A 382 21.97 -67.43 -37.43
C PRO A 382 23.22 -68.33 -37.29
N LEU A 383 24.18 -67.95 -36.41
CA LEU A 383 25.23 -68.79 -35.77
C LEU A 383 25.88 -67.92 -34.65
N ALA A 384 25.66 -68.17 -33.36
CA ALA A 384 26.26 -69.16 -32.45
C ALA A 384 27.63 -68.76 -31.84
N VAL A 385 27.59 -68.55 -30.50
CA VAL A 385 28.55 -68.92 -29.44
C VAL A 385 29.95 -68.25 -29.38
N GLY A 386 30.25 -67.67 -28.21
CA GLY A 386 31.63 -67.54 -27.71
C GLY A 386 31.89 -66.37 -26.74
N THR A 387 31.76 -66.60 -25.44
CA THR A 387 32.52 -65.91 -24.37
C THR A 387 33.74 -66.76 -23.98
N PRO A 388 34.71 -66.34 -23.13
CA PRO A 388 34.92 -65.05 -22.46
C PRO A 388 36.38 -64.52 -22.52
N ALA A 389 36.65 -63.38 -21.88
CA ALA A 389 37.64 -63.21 -20.80
C ALA A 389 38.50 -61.93 -20.91
N THR A 390 38.58 -61.21 -19.77
CA THR A 390 39.75 -60.53 -19.16
C THR A 390 40.49 -59.47 -20.01
N SER A 391 40.91 -58.30 -19.53
CA SER A 391 41.40 -57.89 -18.21
C SER A 391 41.60 -56.36 -18.16
N ALA A 392 41.43 -55.80 -16.96
CA ALA A 392 42.27 -54.81 -16.26
C ALA A 392 43.20 -53.85 -17.05
N GLY A 393 43.22 -52.57 -16.64
CA GLY A 393 44.37 -51.70 -16.92
C GLY A 393 44.12 -50.19 -16.79
N THR A 394 43.95 -49.76 -15.55
CA THR A 394 44.38 -48.50 -14.91
C THR A 394 45.11 -47.40 -15.71
N LEU A 395 44.83 -46.17 -15.27
CA LEU A 395 45.72 -45.02 -15.01
C LEU A 395 45.65 -43.78 -15.93
N ALA A 396 45.47 -42.68 -15.23
CA ALA A 396 45.30 -41.29 -15.62
C ALA A 396 46.63 -40.59 -15.96
N ILE A 397 46.49 -39.27 -16.23
CA ILE A 397 47.43 -38.12 -16.26
C ILE A 397 47.19 -37.42 -17.62
N GLY A 398 46.84 -36.13 -17.77
CA GLY A 398 46.88 -34.96 -16.90
C GLY A 398 47.57 -33.82 -17.66
N SER A 399 46.92 -32.65 -17.79
CA SER A 399 47.46 -31.30 -18.12
C SER A 399 48.11 -31.10 -19.52
N THR A 400 48.10 -29.97 -20.24
CA THR A 400 47.77 -28.53 -20.03
C THR A 400 47.88 -27.78 -21.38
N SER A 401 47.51 -26.48 -21.37
CA SER A 401 47.89 -25.38 -22.31
C SER A 401 46.95 -25.14 -23.50
N ALA A 402 46.80 -23.94 -24.06
CA ALA A 402 46.82 -22.54 -23.63
C ALA A 402 46.42 -21.72 -24.87
N ALA A 403 45.57 -20.71 -24.66
CA ALA A 403 45.39 -19.43 -25.36
C ALA A 403 45.75 -19.21 -26.85
N SER A 404 44.84 -18.44 -27.50
CA SER A 404 44.96 -17.50 -28.64
C SER A 404 43.91 -17.83 -29.71
N GLY A 405 43.23 -16.92 -30.40
CA GLY A 405 43.24 -15.48 -30.49
C GLY A 405 42.55 -15.10 -31.81
N ALA A 406 41.63 -14.12 -31.76
CA ALA A 406 41.22 -13.20 -32.82
C ALA A 406 40.52 -13.66 -34.14
N ALA A 407 39.44 -12.92 -34.43
CA ALA A 407 39.08 -12.29 -35.71
C ALA A 407 38.09 -12.97 -36.70
N ILE A 408 36.88 -12.37 -36.73
CA ILE A 408 36.15 -11.81 -37.89
C ILE A 408 36.14 -12.61 -39.22
N ALA A 409 34.95 -13.08 -39.62
CA ALA A 409 34.43 -12.90 -40.99
C ALA A 409 32.93 -13.22 -41.10
N SER A 410 32.24 -12.30 -41.77
CA SER A 410 30.87 -12.34 -42.30
C SER A 410 30.62 -13.50 -43.27
N GLY A 411 29.43 -14.11 -43.22
CA GLY A 411 28.98 -15.04 -44.26
C GLY A 411 27.59 -15.62 -44.01
N SER A 412 26.57 -14.91 -44.51
CA SER A 412 25.31 -15.39 -45.06
C SER A 412 24.64 -16.65 -44.50
N THR A 413 23.54 -16.40 -43.78
CA THR A 413 22.34 -17.22 -43.61
C THR A 413 22.12 -18.34 -44.63
N SER A 414 22.04 -19.57 -44.14
CA SER A 414 21.24 -20.65 -44.73
C SER A 414 20.44 -21.30 -43.61
N LEU A 415 19.13 -21.11 -43.66
CA LEU A 415 18.14 -21.72 -42.76
C LEU A 415 18.25 -23.24 -42.80
N ILE A 416 18.44 -23.87 -41.63
CA ILE A 416 18.02 -25.24 -41.39
C ILE A 416 17.01 -25.21 -40.25
N LEU A 417 15.75 -25.43 -40.60
CA LEU A 417 14.71 -25.90 -39.70
C LEU A 417 15.08 -27.32 -39.26
N ALA A 418 15.30 -27.51 -37.96
CA ALA A 418 15.25 -28.83 -37.34
C ALA A 418 14.61 -28.69 -35.95
N ASP A 419 13.39 -29.22 -35.86
CA ASP A 419 12.67 -29.71 -34.70
C ASP A 419 13.03 -29.18 -33.32
N THR A 420 12.22 -28.24 -32.84
CA THR A 420 11.95 -28.10 -31.40
C THR A 420 10.50 -28.43 -31.14
N GLN A 421 10.26 -29.68 -30.73
CA GLN A 421 9.06 -30.06 -29.99
C GLN A 421 8.91 -29.11 -28.79
N PRO A 422 7.72 -28.52 -28.54
CA PRO A 422 7.53 -27.62 -27.42
C PRO A 422 7.62 -28.44 -26.13
N SER A 423 8.70 -28.26 -25.37
CA SER A 423 8.84 -28.86 -24.05
C SER A 423 7.83 -28.25 -23.07
N ALA A 424 7.34 -29.06 -22.13
CA ALA A 424 6.33 -28.67 -21.14
C ALA A 424 6.72 -27.47 -20.25
N GLY A 425 7.98 -27.03 -20.27
CA GLY A 425 8.48 -25.89 -19.48
C GLY A 425 7.94 -24.52 -19.92
N ASN A 426 7.62 -24.31 -21.19
CA ASN A 426 7.04 -23.03 -21.66
C ASN A 426 5.55 -22.86 -21.29
N LEU A 427 4.88 -23.93 -20.85
CA LEU A 427 3.46 -23.91 -20.48
C LEU A 427 3.24 -23.49 -19.02
N SER A 428 4.18 -23.83 -18.13
CA SER A 428 4.16 -23.39 -16.73
C SER A 428 4.45 -21.89 -16.60
N ASP A 429 5.32 -21.33 -17.44
CA ASP A 429 5.73 -19.93 -17.35
C ASP A 429 4.62 -18.96 -17.79
N VAL A 430 3.83 -19.33 -18.80
CA VAL A 430 2.65 -18.55 -19.23
C VAL A 430 1.50 -18.67 -18.22
N SER A 431 1.30 -19.84 -17.62
CA SER A 431 0.32 -20.02 -16.54
C SER A 431 0.69 -19.24 -15.28
N THR A 432 1.98 -19.04 -15.03
CA THR A 432 2.49 -18.31 -13.86
C THR A 432 2.39 -16.81 -14.09
N SER A 433 2.68 -16.31 -15.30
CA SER A 433 2.47 -14.88 -15.62
C SER A 433 0.99 -14.48 -15.60
N MET A 434 0.07 -15.37 -16.02
CA MET A 434 -1.38 -15.12 -15.95
C MET A 434 -1.93 -15.05 -14.52
N LYS A 435 -1.27 -15.67 -13.52
CA LYS A 435 -1.68 -15.59 -12.10
C LYS A 435 -1.25 -14.28 -11.43
N VAL A 436 -0.15 -13.69 -11.89
CA VAL A 436 0.45 -12.48 -11.28
C VAL A 436 -0.32 -11.21 -11.65
N GLU A 437 -0.98 -11.15 -12.82
CA GLU A 437 -1.71 -9.96 -13.28
C GLU A 437 -3.06 -9.69 -12.57
N ASN A 438 -3.53 -10.56 -11.66
CA ASN A 438 -4.92 -10.52 -11.19
C ASN A 438 -5.14 -10.16 -9.70
N ILE A 439 -4.07 -9.92 -8.93
CA ILE A 439 -4.21 -9.69 -7.48
C ILE A 439 -4.84 -8.34 -7.16
N PHE A 440 -4.53 -7.31 -7.95
CA PHE A 440 -5.08 -5.95 -7.80
C PHE A 440 -6.53 -5.83 -8.29
N LEU A 441 -7.02 -6.79 -9.08
CA LEU A 441 -8.41 -6.85 -9.52
C LEU A 441 -9.31 -7.62 -8.53
N LYS A 442 -8.75 -8.20 -7.47
CA LYS A 442 -9.57 -8.80 -6.42
C LYS A 442 -10.32 -7.68 -5.67
N PRO A 443 -11.65 -7.77 -5.50
CA PRO A 443 -12.39 -6.82 -4.67
C PRO A 443 -11.84 -6.77 -3.24
N ILE A 444 -11.75 -5.56 -2.69
CA ILE A 444 -11.39 -5.30 -1.30
C ILE A 444 -12.54 -5.76 -0.43
N GLU A 445 -12.26 -6.70 0.47
CA GLU A 445 -13.23 -7.09 1.49
C GLU A 445 -13.30 -5.99 2.55
N LEU A 446 -14.49 -5.44 2.76
CA LEU A 446 -14.69 -4.26 3.60
C LEU A 446 -15.82 -4.48 4.59
N ASN A 447 -15.48 -4.48 5.87
CA ASN A 447 -16.44 -4.45 6.97
C ASN A 447 -16.52 -3.03 7.51
N TYR A 448 -17.72 -2.47 7.64
CA TYR A 448 -17.93 -1.13 8.19
C TYR A 448 -18.93 -1.18 9.35
N PHE A 449 -18.45 -0.84 10.54
CA PHE A 449 -19.23 -0.83 11.78
C PHE A 449 -19.41 0.59 12.29
N VAL A 450 -20.67 0.96 12.56
CA VAL A 450 -21.05 2.27 13.07
C VAL A 450 -21.64 2.12 14.47
N TYR A 451 -21.12 2.90 15.41
CA TYR A 451 -21.48 2.84 16.82
C TYR A 451 -22.29 4.08 17.22
N GLN A 452 -23.58 3.86 17.50
CA GLN A 452 -24.50 4.95 17.86
C GLN A 452 -24.10 5.60 19.19
N GLY A 453 -23.92 6.91 19.18
CA GLY A 453 -23.42 7.69 20.32
C GLY A 453 -21.92 7.50 20.61
N GLY A 454 -21.23 6.63 19.87
CA GLY A 454 -19.80 6.39 20.03
C GLY A 454 -18.99 7.64 19.72
N ASN A 455 -18.06 8.00 20.60
CA ASN A 455 -17.09 9.08 20.39
C ASN A 455 -15.89 8.63 19.55
N HIS A 456 -14.84 9.46 19.50
CA HIS A 456 -13.59 9.19 18.78
C HIS A 456 -12.88 7.88 19.18
N PHE A 457 -13.07 7.42 20.41
CA PHE A 457 -12.53 6.16 20.94
C PHE A 457 -13.55 5.03 20.92
N ILE A 458 -14.63 5.19 20.15
CA ILE A 458 -15.74 4.23 20.02
C ILE A 458 -16.44 3.98 21.36
N ARG A 459 -16.55 5.00 22.24
CA ARG A 459 -17.27 4.88 23.52
C ARG A 459 -18.62 5.60 23.47
N PRO A 460 -19.74 4.93 23.79
CA PRO A 460 -19.88 3.50 24.05
C PRO A 460 -19.64 2.65 22.78
N GLY A 461 -19.26 1.38 22.95
CA GLY A 461 -19.00 0.44 21.85
C GLY A 461 -17.57 -0.14 21.80
N TRP A 462 -16.70 0.27 22.71
CA TRP A 462 -15.28 -0.08 22.70
C TRP A 462 -15.07 -1.60 22.82
N GLU A 463 -15.77 -2.25 23.75
CA GLU A 463 -15.67 -3.70 23.98
C GLU A 463 -16.12 -4.50 22.75
N GLU A 464 -17.19 -4.04 22.09
CA GLU A 464 -17.70 -4.66 20.87
C GLU A 464 -16.72 -4.47 19.70
N ALA A 465 -16.08 -3.30 19.59
CA ALA A 465 -15.07 -3.04 18.58
C ALA A 465 -13.83 -3.92 18.77
N VAL A 466 -13.31 -4.04 20.00
CA VAL A 466 -12.19 -4.94 20.30
C VAL A 466 -12.55 -6.40 19.99
N ALA A 467 -13.73 -6.85 20.37
CA ALA A 467 -14.17 -8.22 20.09
C ALA A 467 -14.26 -8.51 18.57
N ARG A 468 -14.72 -7.54 17.78
CA ARG A 468 -14.74 -7.62 16.32
C ARG A 468 -13.32 -7.66 15.74
N ASP A 469 -12.40 -6.87 16.26
CA ASP A 469 -11.00 -6.88 15.81
C ASP A 469 -10.31 -8.22 16.09
N LEU A 470 -10.52 -8.78 17.28
CA LEU A 470 -9.98 -10.11 17.62
C LEU A 470 -10.50 -11.18 16.66
N LYS A 471 -11.82 -11.21 16.40
CA LYS A 471 -12.40 -12.14 15.42
C LYS A 471 -11.83 -11.94 14.02
N PHE A 472 -11.66 -10.68 13.61
CA PHE A 472 -11.08 -10.33 12.32
C PHE A 472 -9.64 -10.83 12.20
N PHE A 473 -8.79 -10.56 13.18
CA PHE A 473 -7.42 -11.04 13.16
C PHE A 473 -7.31 -12.56 13.33
N ASP A 474 -8.21 -13.22 14.06
CA ASP A 474 -8.25 -14.68 14.10
C ASP A 474 -8.51 -15.27 12.70
N GLN A 475 -9.44 -14.66 11.95
CA GLN A 475 -9.82 -15.09 10.61
C GLN A 475 -8.77 -14.75 9.53
N TYR A 476 -8.08 -13.62 9.61
CA TYR A 476 -7.19 -13.19 8.53
C TYR A 476 -5.72 -13.23 8.85
N VAL A 477 -5.34 -13.34 10.12
CA VAL A 477 -3.94 -13.36 10.56
C VAL A 477 -3.59 -14.73 11.13
N ARG A 478 -4.32 -15.21 12.14
CA ARG A 478 -3.99 -16.48 12.82
C ARG A 478 -4.22 -17.71 11.96
N SER A 479 -5.22 -17.69 11.07
CA SER A 479 -5.56 -18.84 10.22
C SER A 479 -4.72 -18.95 8.94
N ARG A 480 -3.70 -18.11 8.75
CA ARG A 480 -2.83 -18.12 7.56
C ARG A 480 -1.65 -19.07 7.70
#